data_AF-A0A9D7M6L5-F1
#
_entry.id   AF-A0A9D7M6L5-F1
#
_cell.length_a   1.000
_cell.length_b   1.000
_cell.length_c   1.000
_cell.angle_alpha   90.00
_cell.angle_beta   90.00
_cell.angle_gamma   90.00
#
_symmetry.space_group_name_H-M   'P 1'
#
loop_
_entity.id
_entity.type
_entity.pdbx_description
1 polymer ?
#
loop_
_entity_poly.entity_id
_entity_poly.type
_entity_poly.pdbx_seq_one_letter_code
_entity_poly.pdbx_strand_id
1 'polypeptide(L)'
;MTVISYFLDSESIFRRCQKLILKNGIHIIRTNAEEGTIHGLKKSGLIGPNIEVLIKICSQSNTQTRLEITSKQAKGFLLPSQEKLKKFESRLVEQLYSNLL
;
A
#
# COMPACT_ATOMS: atom_id res chain seq x y z
N MET A 1 3.76 4.23 9.92
CA MET A 1 2.39 4.33 9.42
C MET A 1 2.23 5.72 8.84
N THR A 2 1.95 5.78 7.55
CA THR A 2 1.70 7.03 6.82
C THR A 2 0.22 7.11 6.47
N VAL A 3 -0.37 8.31 6.57
CA VAL A 3 -1.80 8.54 6.34
C VAL A 3 -1.98 9.54 5.20
N ILE A 4 -2.88 9.25 4.27
CA ILE A 4 -3.29 10.14 3.19
C ILE A 4 -4.81 10.15 3.05
N SER A 5 -5.38 11.27 2.60
CA SER A 5 -6.83 11.45 2.47
C SER A 5 -7.21 11.83 1.04
N TYR A 6 -8.37 11.35 0.59
CA TYR A 6 -8.95 11.64 -0.72
C TYR A 6 -10.40 12.12 -0.58
N PHE A 7 -10.80 12.99 -1.50
CA PHE A 7 -12.19 13.40 -1.69
C PHE A 7 -12.89 12.47 -2.70
N LEU A 8 -12.96 11.19 -2.36
CA LEU A 8 -13.62 10.16 -3.15
C LEU A 8 -14.17 9.06 -2.23
N ASP A 9 -15.19 8.34 -2.67
CA ASP A 9 -15.78 7.22 -1.94
C ASP A 9 -14.79 6.05 -1.75
N SER A 10 -14.98 5.28 -0.69
CA SER A 10 -14.04 4.24 -0.28
C SER A 10 -13.98 3.06 -1.25
N GLU A 11 -15.06 2.79 -1.97
CA GLU A 11 -15.11 1.68 -2.94
C GLU A 11 -14.29 2.02 -4.18
N SER A 12 -14.46 3.22 -4.73
CA SER A 12 -13.65 3.74 -5.83
C SER A 12 -12.17 3.77 -5.46
N ILE A 13 -11.85 4.26 -4.26
CA ILE A 13 -10.47 4.27 -3.75
C ILE A 13 -9.92 2.84 -3.62
N PHE A 14 -10.70 1.89 -3.09
CA PHE A 14 -10.27 0.49 -2.97
C PHE A 14 -9.91 -0.12 -4.33
N ARG A 15 -10.79 0.01 -5.32
CA ARG A 15 -10.57 -0.51 -6.68
C ARG A 15 -9.35 0.14 -7.35
N ARG A 16 -9.19 1.46 -7.21
CA ARG A 16 -8.05 2.19 -7.78
C ARG A 16 -6.74 1.83 -7.08
N CYS A 17 -6.77 1.68 -5.76
CA CYS A 17 -5.63 1.29 -4.94
C CYS A 17 -5.13 -0.11 -5.34
N GLN A 18 -6.02 -1.10 -5.46
CA GLN A 18 -5.66 -2.45 -5.94
C GLN A 18 -4.93 -2.40 -7.29
N LYS A 19 -5.47 -1.65 -8.27
CA LYS A 19 -4.85 -1.50 -9.59
C LYS A 19 -3.47 -0.86 -9.50
N LEU A 20 -3.31 0.18 -8.69
CA LEU A 20 -2.04 0.90 -8.57
C LEU A 20 -0.95 0.06 -7.88
N ILE A 21 -1.32 -0.69 -6.84
CA ILE A 21 -0.38 -1.58 -6.12
C ILE A 21 0.17 -2.64 -7.08
N LEU A 22 -0.69 -3.24 -7.90
CA LEU A 22 -0.28 -4.20 -8.94
C LEU A 22 0.64 -3.56 -9.98
N LYS A 23 0.33 -2.34 -10.47
CA LYS A 23 1.20 -1.58 -11.39
C LYS A 23 2.58 -1.29 -10.81
N ASN A 24 2.68 -1.12 -9.49
CA ASN A 24 3.96 -0.94 -8.80
C ASN A 24 4.72 -2.27 -8.57
N GLY A 25 4.24 -3.37 -9.15
CA GLY A 25 4.83 -4.70 -9.02
C GLY A 25 4.81 -5.21 -7.57
N ILE A 26 3.79 -4.82 -6.80
CA ILE A 26 3.51 -5.37 -5.48
C ILE A 26 2.44 -6.45 -5.68
N HIS A 27 2.75 -7.68 -5.28
CA HIS A 27 1.82 -8.80 -5.40
C HIS A 27 0.80 -8.74 -4.27
N ILE A 28 -0.48 -8.81 -4.58
CA ILE A 28 -1.54 -8.86 -3.56
C ILE A 28 -1.58 -10.28 -2.97
N ILE A 29 -1.37 -10.39 -1.66
CA ILE A 29 -1.48 -11.65 -0.90
C ILE A 29 -2.93 -11.88 -0.49
N ARG A 30 -3.58 -10.84 0.05
CA ARG A 30 -4.94 -10.92 0.58
C ARG A 30 -5.61 -9.56 0.47
N THR A 31 -6.90 -9.57 0.19
CA THR A 31 -7.77 -8.40 0.29
C THR A 31 -8.96 -8.73 1.16
N ASN A 32 -9.41 -7.79 1.98
CA ASN A 32 -10.69 -7.86 2.67
C ASN A 32 -11.48 -6.59 2.32
N ALA A 33 -12.53 -6.74 1.51
CA ALA A 33 -13.34 -5.60 1.09
C ALA A 33 -14.21 -5.06 2.24
N GLU A 34 -14.66 -5.92 3.15
CA GLU A 34 -15.48 -5.53 4.32
C GLU A 34 -14.66 -4.71 5.32
N GLU A 35 -13.41 -5.11 5.57
CA GLU A 35 -12.49 -4.37 6.46
C GLU A 35 -11.72 -3.25 5.73
N GLY A 36 -11.86 -3.13 4.41
CA GLY A 36 -11.14 -2.17 3.59
C GLY A 36 -9.62 -2.40 3.56
N THR A 37 -9.14 -3.64 3.63
CA THR A 37 -7.69 -3.93 3.71
C THR A 37 -7.13 -4.55 2.43
N ILE A 38 -5.91 -4.14 2.07
CA ILE A 38 -5.11 -4.72 1.00
C ILE A 38 -3.74 -5.08 1.57
N HIS A 39 -3.41 -6.37 1.55
CA HIS A 39 -2.12 -6.91 1.95
C HIS A 39 -1.32 -7.25 0.70
N GLY A 40 -0.14 -6.63 0.56
CA GLY A 40 0.76 -6.80 -0.58
C GLY A 40 2.17 -7.21 -0.18
N LEU A 41 2.90 -7.79 -1.13
CA LEU A 41 4.30 -8.17 -1.03
C LEU A 41 5.08 -7.66 -2.22
N LYS A 42 6.04 -6.77 -1.96
CA LYS A 42 7.05 -6.39 -2.95
C LYS A 42 8.22 -7.37 -2.84
N LYS A 43 8.37 -8.22 -3.85
CA LYS A 43 9.55 -9.10 -3.98
C LYS A 43 10.67 -8.35 -4.70
N SER A 44 11.87 -8.42 -4.15
CA SER A 44 13.06 -7.85 -4.80
C SER A 44 13.91 -8.99 -5.38
N GLY A 45 13.46 -9.64 -6.46
CA GLY A 45 14.24 -10.68 -7.16
C GLY A 45 14.80 -11.79 -6.25
N LEU A 46 15.89 -12.44 -6.69
CA LEU A 46 16.53 -13.57 -5.97
C LEU A 46 17.28 -13.15 -4.71
N ILE A 47 17.78 -11.91 -4.65
CA ILE A 47 18.81 -11.45 -3.69
C ILE A 47 18.39 -10.16 -2.97
N GLY A 48 17.15 -9.72 -3.15
CA GLY A 48 16.69 -8.47 -2.54
C GLY A 48 15.72 -8.70 -1.40
N PRO A 49 15.61 -7.72 -0.49
CA PRO A 49 14.69 -7.80 0.61
C PRO A 49 13.24 -7.73 0.15
N ASN A 50 12.41 -8.56 0.77
CA ASN A 50 10.97 -8.55 0.57
C ASN A 50 10.32 -7.54 1.52
N ILE A 51 9.37 -6.76 1.02
CA ILE A 51 8.63 -5.76 1.79
C ILE A 51 7.16 -6.12 1.80
N GLU A 52 6.60 -6.32 2.99
CA GLU A 52 5.16 -6.46 3.20
C GLU A 52 4.53 -5.07 3.30
N VAL A 53 3.39 -4.90 2.65
CA VAL A 53 2.61 -3.66 2.64
C VAL A 53 1.21 -3.97 3.11
N LEU A 54 0.72 -3.19 4.07
CA LEU A 54 -0.67 -3.15 4.48
C LEU A 54 -1.23 -1.77 4.14
N ILE A 55 -2.31 -1.75 3.38
CA ILE A 55 -3.10 -0.55 3.14
C ILE A 55 -4.49 -0.78 3.72
N LYS A 56 -4.88 0.07 4.66
CA LYS A 56 -6.23 0.11 5.21
C LYS A 56 -6.96 1.32 4.65
N ILE A 57 -8.18 1.11 4.18
CA ILE A 57 -9.03 2.07 3.48
C ILE A 57 -10.23 2.33 4.39
N CYS A 58 -10.21 3.49 5.03
CA CYS A 58 -11.19 3.91 6.03
C CYS A 58 -12.11 4.94 5.41
N SER A 59 -13.40 4.62 5.26
CA SER A 59 -14.41 5.63 4.95
C SER A 59 -14.50 6.65 6.09
N GLN A 60 -14.52 7.94 5.75
CA GLN A 60 -14.76 9.03 6.69
C GLN A 60 -16.13 9.67 6.41
N SER A 61 -16.55 9.70 5.14
CA SER A 61 -17.89 10.08 4.68
C SER A 61 -18.16 9.48 3.30
N ASN A 62 -19.34 9.72 2.74
CA ASN A 62 -19.69 9.25 1.39
C ASN A 62 -18.74 9.76 0.28
N THR A 63 -18.00 10.83 0.54
CA THR A 63 -17.10 11.47 -0.43
C THR A 63 -15.70 11.68 0.12
N GLN A 64 -15.36 11.07 1.27
CA GLN A 64 -14.05 11.23 1.88
C GLN A 64 -13.54 9.88 2.40
N THR A 65 -12.32 9.55 1.99
CA THR A 65 -11.65 8.29 2.34
C THR A 65 -10.25 8.56 2.84
N ARG A 66 -9.86 7.89 3.92
CA ARG A 66 -8.52 7.90 4.50
C ARG A 66 -7.82 6.57 4.22
N LEU A 67 -6.57 6.62 3.75
CA LEU A 67 -5.71 5.45 3.63
C LEU A 67 -4.66 5.47 4.74
N GLU A 68 -4.48 4.33 5.39
CA GLU A 68 -3.39 4.08 6.32
C GLU A 68 -2.44 3.07 5.69
N ILE A 69 -1.21 3.50 5.41
CA ILE A 69 -0.18 2.68 4.77
C ILE A 69 0.85 2.30 5.82
N THR A 70 1.13 1.01 5.91
CA THR A 70 2.20 0.46 6.73
C THR A 70 3.04 -0.48 5.89
N SER A 71 4.33 -0.17 5.79
CA SER A 71 5.31 -1.08 5.19
C SER A 71 6.14 -1.71 6.30
N LYS A 72 6.32 -3.01 6.24
CA LYS A 72 7.24 -3.72 7.14
C LYS A 72 8.11 -4.68 6.36
N GLN A 73 9.17 -5.09 7.02
CA GLN A 73 10.00 -6.14 6.51
C GLN A 73 9.23 -7.47 6.46
N ALA A 74 9.28 -8.15 5.32
CA ALA A 74 8.83 -9.54 5.21
C ALA A 74 9.96 -10.49 5.66
N LYS A 75 9.60 -11.68 6.16
CA LYS A 75 10.59 -12.72 6.45
C LYS A 75 11.34 -13.09 5.16
N GLY A 76 12.68 -13.08 5.22
CA GLY A 76 13.54 -13.36 4.08
C GLY A 76 15.02 -13.39 4.46
N PHE A 77 15.86 -13.91 3.57
CA PHE A 77 17.30 -14.11 3.82
C PHE A 77 18.07 -12.79 3.96
N LEU A 78 17.61 -11.74 3.29
CA LEU A 78 18.21 -10.40 3.33
C LEU A 78 17.22 -9.39 3.87
N LEU A 79 17.68 -8.59 4.82
CA LEU A 79 16.88 -7.56 5.48
C LEU A 79 17.06 -6.22 4.73
N PRO A 80 15.99 -5.50 4.38
CA PRO A 80 16.11 -4.14 3.87
C PRO A 80 16.63 -3.26 5.00
N SER A 81 17.58 -2.36 4.71
CA SER A 81 17.91 -1.30 5.67
C SER A 81 16.66 -0.47 5.97
N GLN A 82 16.57 0.08 7.18
CA GLN A 82 15.43 0.95 7.54
C GLN A 82 15.26 2.12 6.56
N GLU A 83 16.37 2.65 6.03
CA GLU A 83 16.36 3.69 5.00
C GLU A 83 15.67 3.22 3.71
N LYS A 84 15.97 2.00 3.23
CA LYS A 84 15.30 1.42 2.05
C LYS A 84 13.81 1.25 2.26
N LEU A 85 13.39 0.81 3.46
CA LEU A 85 11.98 0.67 3.80
C LEU A 85 11.26 2.03 3.79
N LYS A 86 11.85 3.05 4.42
CA LYS A 86 11.31 4.41 4.41
C LYS A 86 11.21 4.97 2.99
N LYS A 87 12.26 4.83 2.19
CA LYS A 87 12.28 5.29 0.78
C LYS A 87 11.23 4.59 -0.07
N PHE A 88 11.01 3.30 0.15
CA PHE A 88 9.93 2.55 -0.49
C PHE A 88 8.55 3.08 -0.07
N GLU A 89 8.30 3.25 1.24
CA GLU A 89 7.02 3.74 1.75
C GLU A 89 6.73 5.16 1.21
N SER A 90 7.70 6.07 1.23
CA SER A 90 7.53 7.43 0.68
C SER A 90 7.16 7.42 -0.80
N ARG A 91 7.84 6.60 -1.62
CA ARG A 91 7.51 6.46 -3.04
C ARG A 91 6.13 5.87 -3.27
N LEU A 92 5.76 4.84 -2.51
CA LEU A 92 4.43 4.24 -2.61
C LEU A 92 3.33 5.26 -2.25
N VAL A 93 3.54 6.03 -1.18
CA VAL A 93 2.62 7.08 -0.75
C VAL A 93 2.47 8.15 -1.81
N GLU A 94 3.57 8.63 -2.38
CA GLU A 94 3.55 9.63 -3.47
C GLU A 94 2.79 9.12 -4.70
N GLN A 95 3.03 7.86 -5.08
CA GLN A 95 2.31 7.21 -6.18
C GLN A 95 0.82 7.10 -5.89
N LEU A 96 0.44 6.65 -4.69
CA LEU A 96 -0.96 6.59 -4.27
C LEU A 96 -1.58 7.99 -4.32
N TYR A 97 -0.93 8.99 -3.74
CA TYR A 97 -1.45 10.36 -3.68
C TYR A 97 -1.70 10.94 -5.08
N SER A 98 -0.75 10.74 -6.01
CA SER A 98 -0.79 11.35 -7.34
C SER A 98 -1.69 10.63 -8.34
N ASN A 99 -2.01 9.35 -8.12
CA ASN A 99 -2.68 8.52 -9.14
C ASN A 99 -4.06 7.97 -8.70
N LEU A 100 -4.53 8.31 -7.50
CA LEU A 100 -5.85 7.89 -7.03
C LEU A 100 -6.95 8.95 -7.22
N LEU A 101 -6.61 10.15 -7.72
CA LEU A 101 -7.54 11.20 -8.14
C LEU A 101 -8.01 11.01 -9.59
#